data_AF-A0A8D8GW68-F1
#
_entry.id   AF-A0A8D8GW68-F1
#
_cell.length_a   1.000
_cell.length_b   1.000
_cell.length_c   1.000
_cell.angle_alpha   90.00
_cell.angle_beta   90.00
_cell.angle_gamma   90.00
#
_symmetry.space_group_name_H-M   'P 1'
#
loop_
_entity.id
_entity.type
_entity.pdbx_description
1 polymer ?
#
loop_
_entity_poly.entity_id
_entity_poly.type
_entity_poly.pdbx_seq_one_letter_code
_entity_poly.pdbx_strand_id
1 'polypeptide(L)'
;MRVIYWAGIVGTVIVAISLYWPLFFYICLFLLYSLILIALAIFGTIYVHYKLTNKESTHNAKDLPNNVLYNATKSQLFDQPSPPKNASSLPIIFGRTVDSLLQQIIGNAMRDVVSPALEEIIANPRRIADLLKEDLWLGIEKLHERASRIDAPKMIACDFVVKTTIHLEKIRIAQARAVELGTDPVFGTSSYLATTEKELEFLKKICEILIIFLLPRGYSLSPIKDLLSEIVECIETKLVAVAIHKRSYEYAANFEDFLKIINGSQTTEELQSIRGSIVSDIMQATTMQ
;
A
#
# COMPACT_ATOMS: atom_id res chain seq x y z
N MET A 1 -21.71 8.34 71.83
CA MET A 1 -21.56 6.91 72.20
C MET A 1 -22.37 5.95 71.33
N ARG A 2 -23.66 6.18 71.04
CA ARG A 2 -24.50 5.23 70.29
C ARG A 2 -23.96 4.81 68.90
N VAL A 3 -23.38 5.72 68.13
CA VAL A 3 -22.88 5.44 66.76
C VAL A 3 -21.69 4.46 66.76
N ILE A 4 -20.81 4.56 67.75
CA ILE A 4 -19.63 3.68 67.89
C ILE A 4 -20.07 2.26 68.27
N TYR A 5 -21.10 2.12 69.11
CA TYR A 5 -21.69 0.83 69.47
C TYR A 5 -22.36 0.16 68.26
N TRP A 6 -23.11 0.91 67.45
CA TRP A 6 -23.72 0.37 66.23
C TRP A 6 -22.67 -0.06 65.19
N ALA A 7 -21.59 0.71 65.03
CA ALA A 7 -20.47 0.32 64.16
C ALA A 7 -19.77 -0.97 64.65
N GLY A 8 -19.62 -1.12 65.97
CA GLY A 8 -19.06 -2.34 66.58
C GLY A 8 -19.93 -3.58 66.37
N ILE A 9 -21.26 -3.45 66.54
CA ILE A 9 -22.21 -4.56 66.32
C ILE A 9 -22.27 -4.98 64.85
N VAL A 10 -22.27 -4.01 63.93
CA VAL A 10 -22.23 -4.29 62.49
C VAL A 10 -20.91 -4.98 62.11
N GLY A 11 -19.79 -4.53 62.68
CA GLY A 11 -18.49 -5.16 62.47
C GLY A 11 -18.44 -6.62 62.96
N THR A 12 -18.97 -6.91 64.15
CA THR A 12 -18.97 -8.29 64.69
C THR A 12 -19.91 -9.22 63.91
N VAL A 13 -21.06 -8.73 63.43
CA VAL A 13 -21.97 -9.50 62.58
C VAL A 13 -21.35 -9.81 61.22
N ILE A 14 -20.64 -8.86 60.60
CA ILE A 14 -19.94 -9.06 59.33
C ILE A 14 -18.80 -10.09 59.49
N VAL A 15 -18.07 -10.06 60.60
CA VAL A 15 -17.01 -11.04 60.91
C VAL A 15 -17.60 -12.44 61.13
N ALA A 16 -18.72 -12.54 61.86
CA ALA A 16 -19.39 -13.82 62.10
C ALA A 16 -19.96 -14.45 60.81
N ILE A 17 -20.54 -13.64 59.91
CA ILE A 17 -21.04 -14.10 58.60
C ILE A 17 -19.87 -14.50 57.69
N SER A 18 -18.75 -13.78 57.73
CA SER A 18 -17.56 -14.09 56.93
C SER A 18 -16.87 -15.40 57.32
N LEU A 19 -16.98 -15.81 58.59
CA LEU A 19 -16.47 -17.09 59.09
C LEU A 19 -17.36 -18.29 58.70
N TYR A 20 -18.66 -18.07 58.49
CA TYR A 20 -19.61 -19.15 58.20
C TYR A 20 -19.61 -19.56 56.72
N TRP A 21 -19.39 -18.61 55.79
CA TRP A 21 -19.32 -18.87 54.34
C TRP A 21 -18.01 -18.35 53.74
N PRO A 22 -16.94 -19.17 53.72
CA PRO A 22 -15.63 -18.74 53.19
C PRO A 22 -15.72 -18.33 51.73
N LEU A 23 -16.65 -18.92 50.96
CA LEU A 23 -16.87 -18.60 49.55
C LEU A 23 -17.33 -17.14 49.33
N PHE A 24 -18.19 -16.62 50.21
CA PHE A 24 -18.66 -15.23 50.16
C PHE A 24 -17.51 -14.24 50.44
N PHE A 25 -16.65 -14.58 51.41
CA PHE A 25 -15.46 -13.78 51.72
C PHE A 25 -14.47 -13.74 50.54
N TYR A 26 -14.21 -14.87 49.88
CA TYR A 26 -13.36 -14.91 48.68
C TYR A 26 -13.94 -14.12 47.51
N ILE A 27 -15.26 -14.15 47.29
CA ILE A 27 -15.92 -13.34 46.26
C ILE A 27 -15.78 -11.85 46.56
N CYS A 28 -15.98 -11.43 47.82
CA CYS A 28 -15.79 -10.04 48.23
C CYS A 28 -14.34 -9.57 48.05
N LEU A 29 -13.35 -10.41 48.40
CA LEU A 29 -11.93 -10.11 48.16
C LEU A 29 -11.60 -10.03 46.66
N PHE A 30 -12.17 -10.91 45.85
CA PHE A 30 -11.99 -10.90 44.39
C PHE A 30 -12.57 -9.63 43.75
N LEU A 31 -13.75 -9.19 44.20
CA LEU A 31 -14.37 -7.94 43.74
C LEU A 31 -13.52 -6.72 44.15
N LEU A 32 -13.02 -6.70 45.39
CA LEU A 32 -12.16 -5.62 45.87
C LEU A 32 -10.82 -5.57 45.12
N TYR A 33 -10.20 -6.73 44.88
CA TYR A 33 -8.98 -6.85 44.08
C TYR A 33 -9.20 -6.38 42.63
N SER A 34 -10.31 -6.78 42.01
CA SER A 34 -10.66 -6.36 40.65
C SER A 34 -10.87 -4.85 40.55
N LEU A 35 -11.50 -4.24 41.56
CA LEU A 35 -11.71 -2.80 41.63
C LEU A 35 -10.38 -2.03 41.75
N ILE A 36 -9.43 -2.54 42.55
CA ILE A 36 -8.09 -1.98 42.68
C ILE A 36 -7.33 -2.05 41.34
N LEU A 37 -7.42 -3.17 40.61
CA LEU A 37 -6.78 -3.30 39.30
C LEU A 37 -7.35 -2.33 38.27
N ILE A 38 -8.67 -2.14 38.25
CA ILE A 38 -9.32 -1.16 37.38
C ILE A 38 -8.84 0.26 37.73
N ALA A 39 -8.77 0.60 39.02
CA ALA A 39 -8.27 1.90 39.46
C ALA A 39 -6.81 2.11 39.02
N LEU A 40 -5.94 1.12 39.20
CA LEU A 40 -4.55 1.17 38.74
C LEU A 40 -4.43 1.34 37.22
N ALA A 41 -5.30 0.70 36.45
CA ALA A 41 -5.34 0.87 34.99
C ALA A 41 -5.78 2.28 34.59
N ILE A 42 -6.80 2.83 35.25
CA ILE A 42 -7.26 4.21 35.01
C ILE A 42 -6.19 5.23 35.42
N PHE A 43 -5.58 5.09 36.60
CA PHE A 43 -4.49 5.97 37.02
C PHE A 43 -3.25 5.81 36.15
N GLY A 44 -2.93 4.59 35.71
CA GLY A 44 -1.82 4.33 34.81
C GLY A 44 -2.03 4.97 33.43
N THR A 45 -3.22 4.85 32.87
CA THR A 45 -3.57 5.51 31.59
C THR A 45 -3.56 7.03 31.73
N ILE A 46 -4.13 7.58 32.79
CA ILE A 46 -4.08 9.03 33.08
C ILE A 46 -2.63 9.50 33.30
N TYR A 47 -1.79 8.75 34.01
CA TYR A 47 -0.39 9.11 34.26
C TYR A 47 0.43 9.10 32.97
N VAL A 48 0.24 8.08 32.13
CA VAL A 48 0.87 8.02 30.80
C VAL A 48 0.40 9.17 29.92
N HIS A 49 -0.91 9.47 29.93
CA HIS A 49 -1.47 10.57 29.16
C HIS A 49 -0.96 11.92 29.67
N TYR A 50 -0.94 12.15 30.98
CA TYR A 50 -0.39 13.34 31.61
C TYR A 50 1.10 13.52 31.26
N LYS A 51 1.90 12.45 31.29
CA LYS A 51 3.32 12.49 30.94
C LYS A 51 3.55 12.72 29.44
N LEU A 52 2.67 12.24 28.57
CA LEU A 52 2.72 12.53 27.13
C LEU A 52 2.26 13.97 26.83
N THR A 53 1.15 14.41 27.42
CA THR A 53 0.55 15.73 27.21
C THR A 53 1.42 16.86 27.76
N ASN A 54 2.03 16.72 28.95
CA ASN A 54 2.92 17.76 29.49
C ASN A 54 4.30 17.81 28.83
N LYS A 55 4.61 16.90 27.90
CA LYS A 55 5.87 16.95 27.12
C LYS A 55 5.73 17.73 25.82
N GLU A 56 4.58 18.37 25.60
CA GLU A 56 4.36 19.28 24.48
C GLU A 56 5.05 20.61 24.79
N SER A 57 6.32 20.72 24.37
CA SER A 57 7.00 21.99 24.21
C SER A 57 6.14 22.90 23.34
N THR A 58 5.88 24.11 23.81
CA THR A 58 5.29 25.23 23.09
C THR A 58 5.91 25.37 21.70
N HIS A 59 5.28 24.78 20.69
CA HIS A 59 5.56 25.04 19.30
C HIS A 59 4.24 25.32 18.58
N ASN A 60 4.20 26.48 17.95
CA ASN A 60 3.04 27.07 17.31
C ASN A 60 2.41 26.11 16.29
N ALA A 61 1.10 25.89 16.41
CA ALA A 61 0.29 24.93 15.66
C ALA A 61 0.12 25.21 14.14
N LYS A 62 0.99 26.05 13.55
CA LYS A 62 1.01 26.32 12.09
C LYS A 62 2.09 25.55 11.33
N ASP A 63 3.03 24.92 12.03
CA ASP A 63 4.17 24.22 11.41
C ASP A 63 4.08 22.67 11.47
N LEU A 64 2.95 22.12 11.94
CA LEU A 64 2.85 20.71 12.33
C LEU A 64 2.77 19.69 11.17
N PRO A 65 2.13 19.93 10.01
CA PRO A 65 2.07 18.88 8.98
C PRO A 65 3.42 18.67 8.27
N ASN A 66 4.24 19.70 8.09
CA ASN A 66 5.52 19.59 7.39
C ASN A 66 6.64 19.07 8.30
N ASN A 67 6.59 19.37 9.60
CA ASN A 67 7.66 18.97 10.53
C ASN A 67 7.61 17.50 10.94
N VAL A 68 6.45 16.84 10.90
CA VAL A 68 6.35 15.42 11.28
C VAL A 68 7.05 14.53 10.24
N LEU A 69 6.81 14.76 8.95
CA LEU A 69 7.51 14.04 7.88
C LEU A 69 9.00 14.41 7.87
N TYR A 70 9.33 15.71 7.98
CA TYR A 70 10.70 16.22 8.06
C TYR A 70 11.50 15.59 9.21
N ASN A 71 10.92 15.52 10.41
CA ASN A 71 11.56 14.91 11.58
C ASN A 71 11.58 13.37 11.51
N ALA A 72 10.58 12.73 10.88
CA ALA A 72 10.57 11.29 10.64
C ALA A 72 11.71 10.87 9.67
N THR A 73 11.96 11.64 8.61
CA THR A 73 13.11 11.43 7.70
C THR A 73 14.47 11.74 8.32
N LYS A 74 14.52 12.45 9.46
CA LYS A 74 15.75 12.73 10.22
C LYS A 74 16.00 11.71 11.33
N SER A 75 15.02 10.86 11.64
CA SER A 75 15.17 9.81 12.63
C SER A 75 16.07 8.69 12.10
N GLN A 76 16.83 8.04 12.99
CA GLN A 76 17.74 6.92 12.67
C GLN A 76 17.01 5.66 12.15
N LEU A 77 15.71 5.75 11.81
CA LEU A 77 14.96 4.66 11.18
C LEU A 77 15.54 4.24 9.82
N PHE A 78 16.26 5.13 9.15
CA PHE A 78 16.94 4.90 7.87
C PHE A 78 18.47 4.86 7.98
N ASP A 79 19.03 5.04 9.18
CA ASP A 79 20.47 4.87 9.37
C ASP A 79 20.79 3.37 9.35
N GLN A 80 21.37 2.91 8.24
CA GLN A 80 21.96 1.58 8.17
C GLN A 80 23.10 1.45 9.21
N PRO A 81 23.36 0.24 9.76
CA PRO A 81 24.49 0.02 10.68
C PRO A 81 25.89 0.26 10.06
N SER A 82 25.98 0.62 8.78
CA SER A 82 27.22 0.98 8.12
C SER A 82 26.89 1.56 6.74
N PRO A 83 27.57 2.64 6.29
CA PRO A 83 27.42 3.11 4.91
C PRO A 83 27.88 2.01 3.93
N PRO A 84 27.14 1.76 2.84
CA PRO A 84 27.63 0.88 1.79
C PRO A 84 28.89 1.50 1.16
N LYS A 85 29.91 0.68 0.99
CA LYS A 85 31.13 1.04 0.26
C LYS A 85 30.74 1.20 -1.22
N ASN A 86 30.41 2.43 -1.61
CA ASN A 86 30.08 2.88 -2.97
C ASN A 86 28.67 2.49 -3.48
N ALA A 87 27.87 3.49 -3.86
CA ALA A 87 26.57 3.34 -4.56
C ALA A 87 26.68 2.64 -5.93
N SER A 88 27.89 2.34 -6.39
CA SER A 88 28.20 1.67 -7.66
C SER A 88 28.39 0.15 -7.54
N SER A 89 28.25 -0.45 -6.35
CA SER A 89 28.41 -1.91 -6.14
C SER A 89 27.13 -2.59 -5.68
N LEU A 90 26.00 -2.25 -6.30
CA LEU A 90 24.76 -3.01 -6.11
C LEU A 90 25.00 -4.48 -6.53
N PRO A 91 24.44 -5.46 -5.80
CA PRO A 91 24.61 -6.87 -6.11
C PRO A 91 24.05 -7.19 -7.51
N ILE A 92 24.76 -8.06 -8.23
CA ILE A 92 24.31 -8.61 -9.51
C ILE A 92 23.32 -9.73 -9.20
N ILE A 93 22.08 -9.61 -9.72
CA ILE A 93 20.96 -10.51 -9.39
C ILE A 93 20.69 -11.45 -10.57
N PHE A 94 20.38 -10.89 -11.75
CA PHE A 94 20.04 -11.68 -12.94
C PHE A 94 21.20 -11.77 -13.92
N GLY A 95 22.14 -10.83 -13.86
CA GLY A 95 23.27 -10.70 -14.77
C GLY A 95 23.41 -9.27 -15.30
N ARG A 96 24.64 -8.87 -15.64
CA ARG A 96 25.01 -7.46 -15.88
C ARG A 96 24.10 -6.71 -16.85
N THR A 97 23.69 -7.34 -17.94
CA THR A 97 22.85 -6.69 -18.96
C THR A 97 21.44 -6.40 -18.44
N VAL A 98 20.78 -7.42 -17.86
CA VAL A 98 19.43 -7.28 -17.32
C VAL A 98 19.43 -6.33 -16.13
N ASP A 99 20.43 -6.47 -15.25
CA ASP A 99 20.54 -5.64 -14.06
C ASP A 99 20.77 -4.17 -14.43
N SER A 100 21.62 -3.88 -15.42
CA SER A 100 21.84 -2.52 -15.90
C SER A 100 20.56 -1.88 -16.46
N LEU A 101 19.75 -2.64 -17.20
CA LEU A 101 18.48 -2.15 -17.73
C LEU A 101 17.47 -1.90 -16.61
N LEU A 102 17.35 -2.81 -15.64
CA LEU A 102 16.48 -2.64 -14.48
C LEU A 102 16.89 -1.41 -13.64
N GLN A 103 18.19 -1.25 -13.35
CA GLN A 103 18.69 -0.08 -12.63
C GLN A 103 18.43 1.22 -13.38
N GLN A 104 18.49 1.20 -14.72
CA GLN A 104 18.15 2.35 -15.55
C GLN A 104 16.65 2.67 -15.48
N ILE A 105 15.77 1.65 -15.56
CA ILE A 105 14.32 1.83 -15.43
C ILE A 105 13.98 2.42 -14.05
N ILE A 106 14.54 1.85 -12.99
CA ILE A 106 14.34 2.35 -11.63
C ILE A 106 14.87 3.78 -11.51
N GLY A 107 16.08 4.06 -12.00
CA GLY A 107 16.66 5.40 -11.97
C GLY A 107 15.81 6.44 -12.69
N ASN A 108 15.25 6.08 -13.85
CA ASN A 108 14.33 6.94 -14.59
C ASN A 108 13.02 7.16 -13.82
N ALA A 109 12.42 6.11 -13.27
CA ALA A 109 11.20 6.24 -12.46
C ALA A 109 11.42 7.12 -11.21
N MET A 110 12.56 6.96 -10.53
CA MET A 110 12.94 7.77 -9.38
C MET A 110 13.12 9.24 -9.75
N ARG A 111 13.68 9.53 -10.94
CA ARG A 111 13.88 10.89 -11.44
C ARG A 111 12.60 11.54 -11.94
N ASP A 112 11.79 10.83 -12.71
CA ASP A 112 10.70 11.42 -13.51
C ASP A 112 9.34 11.37 -12.80
N VAL A 113 9.18 10.47 -11.81
CA VAL A 113 7.93 10.31 -11.05
C VAL A 113 8.11 10.58 -9.57
N VAL A 114 9.08 9.92 -8.94
CA VAL A 114 9.24 9.99 -7.48
C VAL A 114 9.81 11.33 -7.05
N SER A 115 10.90 11.81 -7.66
CA SER A 115 11.54 13.07 -7.25
C SER A 115 10.60 14.28 -7.34
N PRO A 116 9.82 14.48 -8.42
CA PRO A 116 8.84 15.56 -8.50
C PRO A 116 7.73 15.43 -7.45
N ALA A 117 7.22 14.21 -7.21
CA ALA A 117 6.21 13.97 -6.18
C ALA A 117 6.75 14.27 -4.77
N LEU A 118 8.04 14.03 -4.52
CA LEU A 118 8.69 14.33 -3.25
C LEU A 118 9.07 15.82 -3.11
N GLU A 119 9.30 16.55 -4.20
CA GLU A 119 9.65 17.99 -4.18
C GLU A 119 8.56 18.84 -3.52
N GLU A 120 7.29 18.46 -3.67
CA GLU A 120 6.16 19.16 -3.07
C GLU A 120 6.07 18.98 -1.54
N ILE A 121 6.73 17.94 -1.01
CA ILE A 121 6.47 17.44 0.35
C ILE A 121 7.75 17.46 1.21
N ILE A 122 8.94 17.35 0.60
CA ILE A 122 10.21 17.16 1.33
C ILE A 122 11.31 18.09 0.81
N ALA A 123 12.10 18.64 1.74
CA ALA A 123 13.17 19.58 1.44
C ALA A 123 14.36 19.00 0.65
N ASN A 124 14.61 17.68 0.74
CA ASN A 124 15.72 17.00 0.07
C ASN A 124 15.25 15.74 -0.70
N PRO A 125 14.47 15.93 -1.79
CA PRO A 125 13.80 14.84 -2.51
C PRO A 125 14.80 13.88 -3.17
N ARG A 126 15.91 14.41 -3.70
CA ARG A 126 16.95 13.61 -4.38
C ARG A 126 17.58 12.56 -3.48
N ARG A 127 17.90 12.92 -2.23
CA ARG A 127 18.51 11.99 -1.26
C ARG A 127 17.57 10.84 -0.92
N ILE A 128 16.28 11.12 -0.79
CA ILE A 128 15.28 10.10 -0.46
C ILE A 128 15.02 9.22 -1.68
N ALA A 129 14.98 9.79 -2.88
CA ALA A 129 14.87 9.02 -4.12
C ALA A 129 16.07 8.08 -4.33
N ASP A 130 17.30 8.53 -4.02
CA ASP A 130 18.49 7.69 -4.08
C ASP A 130 18.45 6.55 -3.04
N LEU A 131 18.01 6.84 -1.82
CA LEU A 131 17.84 5.81 -0.78
C LEU A 131 16.77 4.80 -1.18
N LEU A 132 15.62 5.26 -1.66
CA LEU A 132 14.53 4.40 -2.12
C LEU A 132 14.96 3.53 -3.31
N LYS A 133 15.79 4.06 -4.20
CA LYS A 133 16.39 3.29 -5.30
C LYS A 133 17.23 2.12 -4.79
N GLU A 134 18.11 2.37 -3.81
CA GLU A 134 18.93 1.32 -3.19
C GLU A 134 18.07 0.27 -2.47
N ASP A 135 17.11 0.72 -1.66
CA ASP A 135 16.20 -0.16 -0.93
C ASP A 135 15.29 -0.99 -1.85
N LEU A 136 14.84 -0.41 -2.96
CA LEU A 136 14.08 -1.11 -3.98
C LEU A 136 14.93 -2.19 -4.67
N TRP A 137 16.21 -1.91 -4.94
CA TRP A 137 17.12 -2.91 -5.50
C TRP A 137 17.30 -4.10 -4.55
N LEU A 138 17.48 -3.85 -3.26
CA LEU A 138 17.51 -4.91 -2.24
C LEU A 138 16.17 -5.65 -2.13
N GLY A 139 15.05 -4.96 -2.34
CA GLY A 139 13.72 -5.57 -2.43
C GLY A 139 13.62 -6.55 -3.62
N ILE A 140 14.18 -6.19 -4.77
CA ILE A 140 14.25 -7.05 -5.96
C ILE A 140 15.13 -8.27 -5.69
N GLU A 141 16.26 -8.10 -5.01
CA GLU A 141 17.12 -9.22 -4.63
C GLU A 141 16.37 -10.23 -3.74
N LYS A 142 15.66 -9.75 -2.72
CA LYS A 142 14.81 -10.60 -1.86
C LYS A 142 13.71 -11.30 -2.66
N LEU A 143 13.10 -10.60 -3.61
CA LEU A 143 12.06 -11.19 -4.46
C LEU A 143 12.65 -12.29 -5.35
N HIS A 144 13.81 -12.04 -5.95
CA HIS A 144 14.55 -13.02 -6.75
C HIS A 144 14.90 -14.26 -5.93
N GLU A 145 15.43 -14.09 -4.73
CA GLU A 145 15.76 -15.20 -3.83
C GLU A 145 14.51 -16.03 -3.43
N ARG A 146 13.36 -15.37 -3.27
CA ARG A 146 12.09 -16.09 -3.04
C ARG A 146 11.63 -16.83 -4.29
N ALA A 147 11.75 -16.21 -5.47
CA ALA A 147 11.39 -16.80 -6.73
C ALA A 147 12.28 -18.00 -7.10
N SER A 148 13.57 -17.97 -6.75
CA SER A 148 14.49 -19.10 -7.00
C SER A 148 14.16 -20.35 -6.21
N ARG A 149 13.41 -20.21 -5.11
CA ARG A 149 12.92 -21.32 -4.28
C ARG A 149 11.62 -21.95 -4.83
N ILE A 150 11.04 -21.37 -5.88
CA ILE A 150 9.84 -21.90 -6.52
C ILE A 150 10.22 -23.06 -7.45
N ASP A 151 9.48 -24.16 -7.35
CA ASP A 151 9.55 -25.25 -8.31
C ASP A 151 8.91 -24.82 -9.64
N ALA A 152 9.71 -24.22 -10.53
CA ALA A 152 9.23 -23.66 -11.78
C ALA A 152 8.57 -24.71 -12.70
N PRO A 153 9.12 -25.93 -12.89
CA PRO A 153 8.43 -26.98 -13.64
C PRO A 153 7.06 -27.31 -13.08
N LYS A 154 6.92 -27.53 -11.76
CA LYS A 154 5.61 -27.80 -11.15
C LYS A 154 4.67 -26.62 -11.29
N MET A 155 5.14 -25.40 -11.07
CA MET A 155 4.33 -24.20 -11.18
C MET A 155 3.72 -24.08 -12.59
N ILE A 156 4.53 -24.28 -13.63
CA ILE A 156 4.11 -24.13 -15.03
C ILE A 156 3.25 -25.32 -15.47
N ALA A 157 3.72 -26.55 -15.24
CA ALA A 157 3.09 -27.76 -15.79
C ALA A 157 1.88 -28.24 -14.98
N CYS A 158 1.83 -27.95 -13.69
CA CYS A 158 0.75 -28.42 -12.81
C CYS A 158 -0.09 -27.24 -12.32
N ASP A 159 0.49 -26.33 -11.54
CA ASP A 159 -0.31 -25.35 -10.79
C ASP A 159 -1.03 -24.36 -11.72
N PHE A 160 -0.32 -23.84 -12.73
CA PHE A 160 -0.90 -22.95 -13.74
C PHE A 160 -1.91 -23.66 -14.64
N VAL A 161 -1.63 -24.91 -15.04
CA VAL A 161 -2.57 -25.70 -15.83
C VAL A 161 -3.85 -25.91 -15.04
N VAL A 162 -3.77 -26.34 -13.79
CA VAL A 162 -4.93 -26.55 -12.92
C VAL A 162 -5.73 -25.27 -12.74
N LYS A 163 -5.08 -24.14 -12.41
CA LYS A 163 -5.79 -22.87 -12.21
C LYS A 163 -6.44 -22.37 -13.50
N THR A 164 -5.76 -22.48 -14.63
CA THR A 164 -6.30 -22.11 -15.94
C THR A 164 -7.48 -23.01 -16.32
N THR A 165 -7.37 -24.32 -16.14
CA THR A 165 -8.46 -25.27 -16.42
C THR A 165 -9.69 -24.97 -15.58
N ILE A 166 -9.53 -24.73 -14.27
CA ILE A 166 -10.64 -24.33 -13.39
C ILE A 166 -11.28 -23.03 -13.87
N HIS A 167 -10.48 -22.05 -14.31
CA HIS A 167 -11.00 -20.79 -14.82
C HIS A 167 -11.78 -20.96 -16.12
N LEU A 168 -11.24 -21.72 -17.08
CA LEU A 168 -11.93 -22.05 -18.33
C LEU A 168 -13.21 -22.85 -18.09
N GLU A 169 -13.21 -23.76 -17.11
CA GLU A 169 -14.40 -24.50 -16.74
C GLU A 169 -15.49 -23.59 -16.20
N LYS A 170 -15.15 -22.60 -15.36
CA LYS A 170 -16.12 -21.58 -14.90
C LYS A 170 -16.71 -20.79 -16.06
N ILE A 171 -15.90 -20.40 -17.05
CA ILE A 171 -16.38 -19.72 -18.26
C ILE A 171 -17.36 -20.61 -19.02
N ARG A 172 -16.97 -21.87 -19.26
CA ARG A 172 -17.80 -22.85 -19.97
C ARG A 172 -19.15 -23.06 -19.28
N ILE A 173 -19.17 -23.20 -17.95
CA ILE A 173 -20.40 -23.36 -17.17
C ILE A 173 -21.28 -22.11 -17.25
N ALA A 174 -20.68 -20.91 -17.15
CA ALA A 174 -21.42 -19.66 -17.28
C ALA A 174 -22.07 -19.53 -18.67
N GLN A 175 -21.35 -19.90 -19.74
CA GLN A 175 -21.87 -19.93 -21.10
C GLN A 175 -22.99 -20.97 -21.28
N ALA A 176 -22.83 -22.18 -20.76
CA ALA A 176 -23.84 -23.23 -20.86
C ALA A 176 -25.16 -22.80 -20.19
N ARG A 177 -25.09 -22.20 -18.99
CA ARG A 177 -26.26 -21.67 -18.29
C ARG A 177 -26.94 -20.54 -19.05
N ALA A 178 -26.16 -19.67 -19.70
CA ALA A 178 -26.67 -18.59 -20.54
C ALA A 178 -27.55 -19.12 -21.68
N VAL A 179 -27.07 -20.18 -22.34
CA VAL A 179 -27.80 -20.86 -23.42
C VAL A 179 -29.08 -21.52 -22.91
N GLU A 180 -29.03 -22.19 -21.75
CA GLU A 180 -30.20 -22.85 -21.14
C GLU A 180 -31.30 -21.86 -20.73
N LEU A 181 -30.91 -20.69 -20.20
CA LEU A 181 -31.85 -19.65 -19.73
C LEU A 181 -32.26 -18.65 -20.83
N GLY A 182 -31.60 -18.67 -22.00
CA GLY A 182 -31.79 -17.66 -23.05
C GLY A 182 -31.34 -16.25 -22.62
N THR A 183 -30.42 -16.15 -21.66
CA THR A 183 -29.89 -14.89 -21.14
C THR A 183 -28.42 -14.72 -21.54
N ASP A 184 -27.89 -13.51 -21.40
CA ASP A 184 -26.46 -13.28 -21.63
C ASP A 184 -25.58 -14.02 -20.59
N PRO A 185 -24.38 -14.46 -20.97
CA PRO A 185 -23.47 -15.17 -20.07
C PRO A 185 -22.94 -14.23 -18.99
N VAL A 186 -23.39 -14.46 -17.75
CA VAL A 186 -22.87 -13.74 -16.57
C VAL A 186 -21.66 -14.48 -16.02
N PHE A 187 -20.46 -14.01 -16.39
CA PHE A 187 -19.23 -14.46 -15.77
C PHE A 187 -18.96 -13.65 -14.51
N GLY A 188 -19.06 -14.30 -13.34
CA GLY A 188 -18.68 -13.69 -12.07
C GLY A 188 -17.16 -13.53 -12.00
N THR A 189 -16.65 -12.35 -12.35
CA THR A 189 -15.27 -11.98 -12.05
C THR A 189 -15.11 -11.90 -10.53
N SER A 190 -13.87 -11.98 -10.04
CA SER A 190 -13.61 -11.73 -8.62
C SER A 190 -14.12 -10.34 -8.25
N SER A 191 -14.64 -10.16 -7.04
CA SER A 191 -15.29 -8.90 -6.62
C SER A 191 -14.40 -7.65 -6.74
N TYR A 192 -13.08 -7.84 -6.63
CA TYR A 192 -12.07 -6.80 -6.80
C TYR A 192 -11.73 -6.49 -8.26
N LEU A 193 -12.21 -7.28 -9.23
CA LEU A 193 -12.09 -7.03 -10.68
C LEU A 193 -13.44 -6.59 -11.29
N ALA A 194 -14.40 -6.18 -10.45
CA ALA A 194 -15.72 -5.80 -10.91
C ALA A 194 -15.73 -4.41 -11.56
N THR A 195 -14.86 -3.51 -11.11
CA THR A 195 -14.68 -2.15 -11.65
C THR A 195 -13.21 -1.75 -11.57
N THR A 196 -12.80 -0.79 -12.39
CA THR A 196 -11.43 -0.26 -12.40
C THR A 196 -11.04 0.31 -11.03
N GLU A 197 -11.97 0.95 -10.32
CA GLU A 197 -11.70 1.52 -9.00
C GLU A 197 -11.40 0.43 -7.97
N LYS A 198 -12.13 -0.70 -8.03
CA LYS A 198 -11.88 -1.83 -7.13
C LYS A 198 -10.59 -2.57 -7.47
N GLU A 199 -10.24 -2.62 -8.75
CA GLU A 199 -8.97 -3.19 -9.20
C GLU A 199 -7.80 -2.36 -8.67
N LEU A 200 -7.90 -1.03 -8.77
CA LEU A 200 -6.94 -0.09 -8.22
C LEU A 200 -6.81 -0.22 -6.70
N GLU A 201 -7.93 -0.29 -5.98
CA GLU A 201 -7.92 -0.49 -4.52
C GLU A 201 -7.22 -1.80 -4.15
N PHE A 202 -7.49 -2.88 -4.89
CA PHE A 202 -6.83 -4.16 -4.68
C PHE A 202 -5.34 -4.11 -4.99
N LEU A 203 -4.94 -3.45 -6.08
CA LEU A 203 -3.52 -3.25 -6.43
C LEU A 203 -2.79 -2.47 -5.34
N LYS A 204 -3.41 -1.41 -4.80
CA LYS A 204 -2.88 -0.64 -3.66
C LYS A 204 -2.63 -1.54 -2.45
N LYS A 205 -3.54 -2.47 -2.16
CA LYS A 205 -3.35 -3.47 -1.08
C LYS A 205 -2.20 -4.44 -1.37
N ILE A 206 -2.01 -4.85 -2.62
CA ILE A 206 -0.83 -5.64 -3.01
C ILE A 206 0.45 -4.83 -2.79
N CYS A 207 0.46 -3.55 -3.17
CA CYS A 207 1.64 -2.68 -2.97
C CYS A 207 1.97 -2.47 -1.49
N GLU A 208 0.98 -2.26 -0.62
CA GLU A 208 1.18 -2.22 0.84
C GLU A 208 1.84 -3.52 1.35
N ILE A 209 1.38 -4.67 0.87
CA ILE A 209 1.96 -5.99 1.19
C ILE A 209 3.41 -6.08 0.69
N LEU A 210 3.69 -5.67 -0.55
CA LEU A 210 5.04 -5.69 -1.11
C LEU A 210 6.00 -4.79 -0.31
N ILE A 211 5.57 -3.59 0.09
CA ILE A 211 6.35 -2.70 0.95
C ILE A 211 6.70 -3.40 2.27
N ILE A 212 5.73 -4.02 2.94
CA ILE A 212 5.94 -4.74 4.20
C ILE A 212 6.92 -5.90 4.05
N PHE A 213 6.84 -6.64 2.94
CA PHE A 213 7.63 -7.86 2.77
C PHE A 213 9.01 -7.65 2.14
N LEU A 214 9.20 -6.58 1.37
CA LEU A 214 10.41 -6.36 0.58
C LEU A 214 11.26 -5.20 1.11
N LEU A 215 10.65 -4.12 1.59
CA LEU A 215 11.37 -2.93 2.04
C LEU A 215 11.71 -2.96 3.55
N PRO A 216 12.66 -2.12 4.01
CA PRO A 216 12.92 -1.92 5.44
C PRO A 216 11.67 -1.52 6.22
N ARG A 217 11.61 -1.90 7.50
CA ARG A 217 10.43 -1.67 8.38
C ARG A 217 10.04 -0.19 8.52
N GLY A 218 10.97 0.73 8.32
CA GLY A 218 10.69 2.17 8.37
C GLY A 218 9.70 2.63 7.30
N TYR A 219 9.64 1.95 6.15
CA TYR A 219 8.69 2.26 5.09
C TYR A 219 7.28 1.73 5.37
N SER A 220 7.09 0.81 6.31
CA SER A 220 5.77 0.31 6.69
C SER A 220 5.00 1.26 7.62
N LEU A 221 5.64 2.32 8.11
CA LEU A 221 5.04 3.27 9.04
C LEU A 221 4.45 4.48 8.30
N SER A 222 3.31 4.97 8.78
CA SER A 222 2.79 6.28 8.37
C SER A 222 3.74 7.38 8.89
N PRO A 223 4.04 8.43 8.09
CA PRO A 223 3.40 8.81 6.82
C PRO A 223 4.06 8.21 5.57
N ILE A 224 5.20 7.55 5.70
CA ILE A 224 6.03 7.09 4.57
C ILE A 224 5.31 6.01 3.76
N LYS A 225 4.65 5.07 4.42
CA LYS A 225 3.84 4.02 3.77
C LYS A 225 2.75 4.63 2.89
N ASP A 226 2.08 5.66 3.41
CA ASP A 226 0.97 6.32 2.71
C ASP A 226 1.50 7.12 1.51
N LEU A 227 2.63 7.83 1.69
CA LEU A 227 3.34 8.53 0.63
C LEU A 227 3.81 7.59 -0.50
N LEU A 228 4.42 6.44 -0.16
CA LEU A 228 4.84 5.46 -1.17
C LEU A 228 3.65 4.86 -1.92
N SER A 229 2.53 4.63 -1.22
CA SER A 229 1.32 4.10 -1.84
C SER A 229 0.72 5.11 -2.83
N GLU A 230 0.76 6.40 -2.51
CA GLU A 230 0.33 7.49 -3.40
C GLU A 230 1.29 7.66 -4.59
N ILE A 231 2.60 7.54 -4.38
CA ILE A 231 3.58 7.56 -5.47
C ILE A 231 3.35 6.40 -6.44
N VAL A 232 3.00 5.20 -5.96
CA VAL A 232 2.65 4.07 -6.84
C VAL A 232 1.40 4.36 -7.67
N GLU A 233 0.39 4.98 -7.07
CA GLU A 233 -0.83 5.43 -7.76
C GLU A 233 -0.50 6.49 -8.84
N CYS A 234 0.42 7.40 -8.53
CA CYS A 234 0.95 8.37 -9.50
C CYS A 234 1.71 7.71 -10.66
N ILE A 235 2.50 6.67 -10.38
CA ILE A 235 3.21 5.91 -11.42
C ILE A 235 2.21 5.27 -12.38
N GLU A 236 1.14 4.66 -11.87
CA GLU A 236 0.11 4.05 -12.72
C GLU A 236 -0.58 5.08 -13.61
N THR A 237 -1.08 6.18 -13.04
CA THR A 237 -1.75 7.23 -13.82
C THR A 237 -0.84 7.82 -14.90
N LYS A 238 0.45 8.03 -14.61
CA LYS A 238 1.44 8.46 -15.60
C LYS A 238 1.73 7.39 -16.66
N LEU A 239 1.83 6.11 -16.28
CA LEU A 239 2.03 5.02 -17.24
C LEU A 239 0.82 4.85 -18.16
N VAL A 240 -0.39 4.97 -17.63
CA VAL A 240 -1.63 4.96 -18.41
C VAL A 240 -1.65 6.15 -19.37
N ALA A 241 -1.33 7.36 -18.90
CA ALA A 241 -1.23 8.54 -19.75
C ALA A 241 -0.17 8.38 -20.85
N VAL A 242 0.99 7.78 -20.55
CA VAL A 242 2.03 7.47 -21.54
C VAL A 242 1.57 6.38 -22.52
N ALA A 243 0.83 5.37 -22.07
CA ALA A 243 0.27 4.33 -22.93
C ALA A 243 -0.78 4.91 -23.90
N ILE A 244 -1.64 5.81 -23.41
CA ILE A 244 -2.60 6.57 -24.24
C ILE A 244 -1.84 7.47 -25.22
N HIS A 245 -0.82 8.19 -24.75
CA HIS A 245 0.00 9.06 -25.60
C HIS A 245 0.77 8.26 -26.67
N LYS A 246 1.28 7.06 -26.37
CA LYS A 246 1.90 6.17 -27.38
C LYS A 246 0.89 5.60 -28.36
N ARG A 247 -0.38 5.51 -27.98
CA ARG A 247 -1.50 5.24 -28.90
C ARG A 247 -1.95 6.49 -29.67
N SER A 248 -1.35 7.66 -29.44
CA SER A 248 -1.63 8.84 -30.27
C SER A 248 -1.12 8.61 -31.69
N TYR A 249 -2.02 8.81 -32.65
CA TYR A 249 -1.76 8.63 -34.08
C TYR A 249 -0.66 9.57 -34.62
N GLU A 250 -0.39 10.68 -33.94
CA GLU A 250 0.65 11.67 -34.26
C GLU A 250 2.07 11.08 -34.28
N TYR A 251 2.28 9.93 -33.63
CA TYR A 251 3.57 9.24 -33.57
C TYR A 251 3.66 8.01 -34.47
N ALA A 252 2.66 7.78 -35.33
CA ALA A 252 2.73 6.70 -36.31
C ALA A 252 3.86 7.00 -37.32
N ALA A 253 4.95 6.22 -37.23
CA ALA A 253 6.11 6.40 -38.12
C ALA A 253 5.80 6.03 -39.58
N ASN A 254 4.74 5.25 -39.81
CA ASN A 254 4.26 4.81 -41.11
C ASN A 254 2.77 4.45 -41.03
N PHE A 255 2.17 4.22 -42.20
CA PHE A 255 0.75 3.89 -42.33
C PHE A 255 0.34 2.59 -41.61
N GLU A 256 1.23 1.60 -41.54
CA GLU A 256 0.93 0.34 -40.85
C GLU A 256 0.84 0.53 -39.33
N ASP A 257 1.72 1.35 -38.75
CA ASP A 257 1.66 1.68 -37.33
C ASP A 257 0.43 2.56 -37.00
N PHE A 258 0.00 3.39 -37.94
CA PHE A 258 -1.28 4.12 -37.85
C PHE A 258 -2.48 3.17 -37.85
N LEU A 259 -2.50 2.15 -38.72
CA LEU A 259 -3.56 1.14 -38.73
C LEU A 259 -3.62 0.32 -37.44
N LYS A 260 -2.46 -0.02 -36.85
CA LYS A 260 -2.41 -0.68 -35.54
C LYS A 260 -3.00 0.17 -34.42
N ILE A 261 -2.82 1.48 -34.48
CA ILE A 261 -3.41 2.43 -33.53
C ILE A 261 -4.94 2.43 -33.66
N ILE A 262 -5.48 2.55 -34.89
CA ILE A 262 -6.93 2.49 -35.14
C ILE A 262 -7.52 1.16 -34.67
N ASN A 263 -6.88 0.03 -35.01
CA ASN A 263 -7.35 -1.29 -34.62
C ASN A 263 -7.20 -1.56 -33.11
N GLY A 264 -6.36 -0.80 -32.42
CA GLY A 264 -6.12 -0.88 -30.98
C GLY A 264 -6.98 0.05 -30.13
N SER A 265 -7.71 0.99 -30.74
CA SER A 265 -8.65 1.88 -30.04
C SER A 265 -9.82 1.09 -29.47
N GLN A 266 -10.13 1.31 -28.19
CA GLN A 266 -11.18 0.56 -27.48
C GLN A 266 -12.48 1.35 -27.32
N THR A 267 -12.48 2.65 -27.64
CA THR A 267 -13.62 3.54 -27.48
C THR A 267 -13.92 4.31 -28.77
N THR A 268 -15.21 4.63 -28.97
CA THR A 268 -15.66 5.40 -30.14
C THR A 268 -15.22 6.87 -30.06
N GLU A 269 -15.01 7.38 -28.85
CA GLU A 269 -14.53 8.73 -28.58
C GLU A 269 -13.10 8.94 -29.06
N GLU A 270 -12.21 7.96 -28.85
CA GLU A 270 -10.83 7.98 -29.37
C GLU A 270 -10.80 8.08 -30.90
N LEU A 271 -11.61 7.26 -31.59
CA LEU A 271 -11.69 7.26 -33.05
C LEU A 271 -12.25 8.58 -33.60
N GLN A 272 -13.23 9.17 -32.91
CA GLN A 272 -13.78 10.48 -33.29
C GLN A 272 -12.76 11.60 -33.10
N SER A 273 -11.96 11.55 -32.04
CA SER A 273 -10.86 12.48 -31.79
C SER A 273 -9.79 12.39 -32.88
N ILE A 274 -9.30 11.17 -33.18
CA ILE A 274 -8.33 10.93 -34.26
C ILE A 274 -8.84 11.48 -35.61
N ARG A 275 -10.10 11.16 -35.95
CA ARG A 275 -10.73 11.69 -37.18
C ARG A 275 -10.78 13.21 -37.17
N GLY A 276 -11.20 13.82 -36.06
CA GLY A 276 -11.31 15.28 -35.93
C GLY A 276 -9.99 15.99 -36.17
N SER A 277 -8.92 15.49 -35.57
CA SER A 277 -7.60 16.09 -35.73
C SER A 277 -7.02 15.90 -37.13
N ILE A 278 -7.15 14.72 -37.75
CA ILE A 278 -6.71 14.50 -39.15
C ILE A 278 -7.44 15.45 -40.12
N VAL A 279 -8.76 15.59 -39.96
CA VAL A 279 -9.56 16.49 -40.80
C VAL A 279 -9.12 17.94 -40.60
N SER A 280 -8.83 18.34 -39.36
CA SER A 280 -8.29 19.67 -39.04
C SER A 280 -6.94 19.91 -39.70
N ASP A 281 -6.01 18.95 -39.62
CA ASP A 281 -4.67 19.06 -40.21
C ASP A 281 -4.73 19.15 -41.74
N ILE A 282 -5.58 18.35 -42.38
CA ILE A 282 -5.82 18.42 -43.83
C ILE A 282 -6.40 19.78 -44.20
N MET A 283 -7.37 20.28 -43.43
CA MET A 283 -7.98 21.57 -43.68
C MET A 283 -6.97 22.72 -43.51
N GLN A 284 -6.08 22.63 -42.52
CA GLN A 284 -5.00 23.61 -42.31
C GLN A 284 -3.94 23.54 -43.42
N ALA A 285 -3.53 22.34 -43.84
CA ALA A 285 -2.56 22.17 -44.92
C ALA A 285 -3.09 22.64 -46.28
N THR A 286 -4.38 22.48 -46.54
CA THR A 286 -5.04 22.88 -47.79
C THR A 286 -5.43 24.36 -47.84
N THR A 287 -5.49 25.05 -46.70
CA THR A 287 -5.69 26.51 -46.62
C THR A 287 -4.39 27.31 -46.70
N MET A 288 -3.23 26.64 -46.63
CA MET A 288 -1.89 27.23 -46.79
C MET A 288 -1.32 27.11 -48.23
N GLN A 289 -2.10 26.58 -49.18
CA GLN A 289 -1.79 26.58 -50.63
C GLN A 289 -2.58 27.67 -51.36
#